data_AF-A0A6C0J6M6-F1
#
_entry.id   AF-A0A6C0J6M6-F1
#
_cell.length_a   1.000
_cell.length_b   1.000
_cell.length_c   1.000
_cell.angle_alpha   90.00
_cell.angle_beta   90.00
_cell.angle_gamma   90.00
#
_symmetry.space_group_name_H-M   'P 1'
#
loop_
_entity.id
_entity.type
_entity.pdbx_description
1 polymer ?
#
loop_
_entity_poly.entity_id
_entity_poly.type
_entity_poly.pdbx_seq_one_letter_code
_entity_poly.pdbx_strand_id
1 'polypeptide(L)' 'MFWKGINDSSSGGKFWQIAVSGSDTVVTFGKINTDGRKSTKSHETENDAIEYVKKQIKTKQKKGYTEEITDSQSD' A
#
# COMPACT_ATOMS: atom_id res chain seq x y z
N MET A 1 7.34 -4.74 6.40
CA MET A 1 6.24 -3.77 6.61
C MET A 1 5.24 -3.88 5.46
N PHE A 2 3.94 -3.87 5.72
CA PHE A 2 2.87 -3.92 4.71
C PHE A 2 1.78 -2.92 5.06
N TRP A 3 1.22 -2.25 4.06
CA TRP A 3 0.04 -1.41 4.20
C TRP A 3 -0.83 -1.53 2.97
N LYS A 4 -2.14 -1.66 3.16
CA LYS A 4 -3.14 -1.63 2.09
C LYS A 4 -4.20 -0.60 2.44
N GLY A 5 -4.54 0.24 1.47
CA GLY A 5 -5.57 1.25 1.59
C GLY A 5 -6.61 1.06 0.50
N ILE A 6 -7.87 1.20 0.88
CA ILE A 6 -9.03 1.15 0.01
C ILE A 6 -9.58 2.57 -0.09
N ASN A 7 -9.87 3.00 -1.31
CA ASN A 7 -10.64 4.21 -1.57
C ASN A 7 -11.92 3.77 -2.27
N ASP A 8 -12.99 3.64 -1.49
CA ASP A 8 -14.31 3.33 -2.02
C ASP A 8 -14.90 4.59 -2.66
N SER A 9 -15.16 4.49 -3.96
CA SER A 9 -15.78 5.55 -4.75
C SER A 9 -16.95 4.93 -5.50
N SER A 10 -18.02 5.70 -5.68
CA SER A 10 -19.28 5.25 -6.31
C SER A 10 -19.15 4.70 -7.75
N SER A 11 -17.98 4.84 -8.37
CA SER A 11 -17.65 4.37 -9.73
C SER A 11 -16.78 3.10 -9.76
N GLY A 12 -16.67 2.40 -8.63
CA GLY A 12 -15.80 1.25 -8.44
C GLY A 12 -14.58 1.62 -7.62
N GLY A 13 -14.51 1.10 -6.40
CA GLY A 13 -13.44 1.37 -5.46
C GLY A 13 -12.06 0.98 -6.00
N LYS A 14 -11.04 1.67 -5.50
CA LYS A 14 -9.64 1.44 -5.86
C LYS A 14 -8.88 0.96 -4.63
N PHE A 15 -7.96 0.03 -4.84
CA PHE A 15 -7.03 -0.37 -3.81
C PHE A 15 -5.62 0.11 -4.16
N TRP A 16 -4.87 0.42 -3.13
CA TRP A 16 -3.45 0.71 -3.22
C TRP A 16 -2.77 0.06 -2.03
N GLN A 17 -1.77 -0.78 -2.27
CA GLN A 17 -0.98 -1.42 -1.24
C GLN A 17 0.51 -1.21 -1.50
N ILE A 18 1.28 -1.25 -0.43
CA ILE A 18 2.72 -1.12 -0.45
C ILE A 18 3.33 -2.07 0.58
N ALA A 19 4.33 -2.83 0.14
CA ALA A 19 5.08 -3.75 0.97
C ALA A 19 6.57 -3.41 0.89
N VAL A 20 7.28 -3.56 2.01
CA VAL A 20 8.74 -3.53 2.06
C VAL A 20 9.25 -4.98 1.97
N SER A 21 10.19 -5.21 1.05
CA SER A 21 10.89 -6.48 0.85
C SER A 21 12.39 -6.19 0.89
N GLY A 22 12.99 -6.26 2.08
CA GLY A 22 14.39 -5.85 2.30
C GLY A 22 14.59 -4.37 1.96
N SER A 23 15.52 -4.07 1.06
CA SER A 23 15.77 -2.72 0.53
C SER A 23 14.80 -2.29 -0.58
N ASP A 24 13.89 -3.17 -1.00
CA ASP A 24 12.93 -2.89 -2.07
C ASP A 24 11.54 -2.57 -1.52
N THR A 25 10.78 -1.79 -2.29
CA THR A 25 9.36 -1.53 -2.03
C THR A 25 8.53 -2.00 -3.19
N VAL A 26 7.49 -2.79 -2.91
CA VAL A 26 6.55 -3.31 -3.88
C VAL A 26 5.21 -2.62 -3.67
N VAL A 27 4.83 -1.78 -4.62
CA VAL A 27 3.54 -1.09 -4.66
C VAL A 27 2.61 -1.87 -5.58
N THR A 28 1.41 -2.20 -5.13
CA THR A 28 0.36 -2.76 -6.01
C THR A 28 -0.85 -1.84 -5.98
N PHE A 29 -1.42 -1.51 -7.12
CA PHE A 29 -2.59 -0.64 -7.19
C PHE A 29 -3.54 -1.08 -8.29
N GLY A 30 -4.84 -0.88 -8.10
CA GLY A 30 -5.83 -1.34 -9.04
C GLY A 30 -7.25 -0.97 -8.66
N LYS A 31 -8.21 -1.46 -9.45
CA LYS A 31 -9.61 -1.46 -9.05
C LYS A 31 -9.85 -2.68 -8.17
N ILE A 32 -10.77 -2.56 -7.21
CA ILE A 32 -11.23 -3.72 -6.44
C ILE A 32 -11.82 -4.73 -7.43
N ASN A 33 -11.50 -6.02 -7.28
CA ASN A 33 -11.81 -7.13 -8.20
C ASN A 33 -11.01 -7.18 -9.52
N THR A 34 -9.87 -6.50 -9.62
CA THR A 34 -8.90 -6.74 -10.71
C THR A 34 -7.54 -7.11 -10.16
N ASP A 35 -6.71 -7.80 -10.96
CA ASP A 35 -5.32 -8.15 -10.59
C ASP A 35 -4.45 -6.92 -10.26
N GLY A 36 -4.87 -5.74 -10.72
CA GLY A 36 -4.15 -4.48 -10.54
C GLY A 36 -2.80 -4.49 -11.24
N ARG A 37 -1.91 -3.60 -10.80
CA ARG A 37 -0.57 -3.44 -11.35
C ARG A 37 0.44 -3.31 -10.23
N LYS A 38 1.54 -4.05 -10.34
CA LYS A 38 2.67 -4.04 -9.40
C LYS A 38 3.77 -3.13 -9.93
N SER A 39 4.42 -2.42 -9.02
CA SER A 39 5.57 -1.55 -9.27
C SER A 39 6.57 -1.73 -8.15
N THR A 40 7.76 -2.21 -8.49
CA THR A 40 8.86 -2.41 -7.55
C THR A 40 9.83 -1.25 -7.66
N LYS A 41 10.29 -0.77 -6.52
CA LYS A 41 11.29 0.30 -6.43
C LYS A 41 12.34 -0.07 -5.40
N SER A 42 13.58 -0.12 -5.86
CA SER A 42 14.76 -0.37 -5.04
C SER A 42 15.23 0.91 -4.34
N HIS A 43 15.65 0.76 -3.09
CA HIS A 43 16.26 1.79 -2.26
C HIS A 43 17.65 1.34 -1.83
N GLU A 44 18.43 2.27 -1.27
CA GLU A 44 19.80 2.01 -0.83
C GLU A 44 19.84 1.12 0.41
N THR A 45 18.87 1.29 1.33
CA THR A 45 18.75 0.50 2.55
C THR A 45 17.30 0.12 2.86
N GLU A 46 17.11 -0.90 3.70
CA GLU A 46 15.78 -1.25 4.24
C GLU A 46 15.17 -0.07 5.03
N ASN A 47 15.99 0.70 5.74
CA ASN A 47 15.49 1.84 6.51
C ASN A 47 14.93 2.94 5.59
N ASP A 48 15.59 3.22 4.47
CA ASP A 48 15.08 4.14 3.43
C ASP A 48 13.77 3.63 2.83
N ALA A 49 13.67 2.33 2.55
CA ALA A 49 12.43 1.72 2.08
C ALA A 49 11.29 1.92 3.08
N ILE A 50 11.53 1.67 4.38
CA ILE A 50 10.56 1.86 5.45
C ILE A 50 10.14 3.33 5.58
N GLU A 51 11.08 4.27 5.58
CA GLU A 51 10.80 5.70 5.64
C GLU A 51 9.96 6.16 4.44
N TYR A 52 10.30 5.70 3.25
CA TYR A 52 9.57 5.97 2.02
C TYR A 52 8.12 5.45 2.12
N VAL A 53 7.93 4.21 2.57
CA VAL A 53 6.59 3.63 2.78
C VAL A 53 5.78 4.46 3.76
N LYS A 54 6.34 4.83 4.93
CA LYS A 54 5.65 5.67 5.93
C LYS A 54 5.21 7.02 5.36
N LYS A 55 6.05 7.68 4.58
CA LYS A 55 5.72 8.96 3.91
C LYS A 55 4.58 8.79 2.90
N GLN A 56 4.59 7.69 2.15
CA GLN A 56 3.54 7.38 1.18
C GLN A 56 2.20 7.09 1.86
N ILE A 57 2.19 6.29 2.92
CA ILE A 57 0.98 5.96 3.68
C ILE A 57 0.28 7.23 4.18
N LYS A 58 1.00 8.13 4.86
CA LYS A 58 0.44 9.41 5.35
C LYS A 58 -0.19 10.23 4.24
N THR A 59 0.47 10.29 3.08
CA THR A 59 -0.03 11.00 1.90
C THR A 59 -1.31 10.36 1.34
N LYS A 60 -1.38 9.02 1.33
CA LYS A 60 -2.55 8.28 0.85
C LYS A 60 -3.73 8.39 1.81
N GLN A 61 -3.50 8.30 3.12
CA GLN A 61 -4.52 8.53 4.14
C GLN A 61 -5.13 9.93 3.99
N LYS A 62 -4.30 10.97 3.78
CA LYS A 62 -4.78 12.34 3.52
C LYS A 62 -5.62 12.46 2.23
N LYS A 63 -5.42 11.58 1.25
CA LYS A 63 -6.20 11.51 0.01
C LYS A 63 -7.50 10.69 0.15
N GLY A 64 -7.88 10.29 1.37
CA GLY A 64 -9.09 9.52 1.63
C GLY A 64 -8.95 8.04 1.33
N TYR A 65 -7.73 7.49 1.30
CA TYR A 65 -7.54 6.04 1.35
C TYR A 65 -7.63 5.60 2.81
N THR A 66 -8.61 4.77 3.11
CA THR A 66 -8.80 4.17 4.42
C THR A 66 -7.95 2.91 4.49
N GLU A 67 -7.19 2.72 5.57
CA GLU A 67 -6.43 1.49 5.75
C GLU A 67 -7.38 0.28 5.79
N GLU A 68 -7.05 -0.74 5.01
CA GLU A 68 -7.70 -2.04 5.13
C GLU A 68 -7.09 -2.67 6.39
N ILE A 69 -7.83 -2.57 7.49
CA ILE A 69 -7.52 -3.32 8.71
C ILE A 69 -7.82 -4.78 8.38
N THR A 70 -6.82 -5.49 7.86
CA THR A 70 -6.87 -6.96 7.81
C THR A 70 -6.65 -7.45 9.23
N ASP A 71 -7.72 -7.38 10.05
CA ASP A 71 -7.77 -8.01 11.36
C ASP A 71 -7.77 -9.53 11.15
N SER A 72 -6.59 -10.08 10.97
CA SER A 72 -6.34 -11.52 10.96
C SER A 72 -5.16 -11.78 11.88
N GLN A 73 -5.38 -11.42 13.14
CA GLN A 73 -4.84 -12.14 14.28
C GLN A 73 -6.04 -12.79 14.96
N SER A 74 -6.63 -13.79 14.29
CA SER A 74 -7.47 -14.78 14.98
C SER A 74 -6.50 -15.71 15.71
N ASP A 75 -6.37 -15.51 17.02
CA ASP A 75 -5.89 -16.55 17.95
C ASP A 75 -7.11 -17.36 18.42
#